data_AF-A0A952HDN5-F1
#
_entry.id   AF-A0A952HDN5-F1
#
_cell.length_a   1.000
_cell.length_b   1.000
_cell.length_c   1.000
_cell.angle_alpha   90.00
_cell.angle_beta   90.00
_cell.angle_gamma   90.00
#
_symmetry.space_group_name_H-M   'P 1'
#
loop_
_entity.id
_entity.type
_entity.pdbx_description
1 polymer ?
#
loop_
_entity_poly.entity_id
_entity_poly.type
_entity_poly.pdbx_seq_one_letter_code
_entity_poly.pdbx_strand_id
1 'polypeptide(L)'
;MRSRHQRDLHAASFEQAADVYDAARPSYPADAVSWLTEGIDGPVLDLGAGTGKLTAALVERGFDVTAVDPSPEMLRVLGERIPDVEVREGAA
;
A
#
# COMPACT_ATOMS: atom_id res chain seq x y z
N MET A 1 7.68 7.04 21.56
CA MET A 1 6.93 5.80 21.25
C MET A 1 5.44 6.12 21.30
N ARG A 2 4.71 6.00 20.18
CA ARG A 2 3.24 6.16 20.19
C ARG A 2 2.57 4.86 20.67
N SER A 3 1.51 4.97 21.47
CA SER A 3 0.82 3.81 22.07
C SER A 3 0.00 3.03 21.02
N ARG A 4 -0.28 1.74 21.29
CA ARG A 4 -1.14 0.89 20.43
C ARG A 4 -2.49 1.56 20.11
N HIS A 5 -3.11 2.16 21.13
CA HIS A 5 -4.37 2.88 21.01
C HIS A 5 -4.34 4.04 19.99
N GLN A 6 -3.19 4.70 19.84
CA GLN A 6 -3.02 5.81 18.90
C GLN A 6 -2.87 5.32 17.44
N ARG A 7 -2.47 4.07 17.22
CA ARG A 7 -2.45 3.43 15.89
C ARG A 7 -3.85 2.98 15.48
N ASP A 8 -4.61 2.42 16.40
CA ASP A 8 -5.97 1.93 16.16
C ASP A 8 -6.93 3.08 15.77
N LEU A 9 -6.80 4.24 16.40
CA LEU A 9 -7.58 5.43 16.06
C LEU A 9 -7.27 5.99 14.66
N HIS A 10 -6.02 5.88 14.21
CA HIS A 10 -5.64 6.30 12.86
C HIS A 10 -6.19 5.31 11.82
N ALA A 11 -6.14 4.00 12.08
CA ALA A 11 -6.73 2.99 11.20
C ALA A 11 -8.24 3.20 11.00
N ALA A 12 -8.98 3.46 12.08
CA ALA A 12 -10.42 3.75 12.04
C ALA A 12 -10.77 5.04 11.24
N SER A 13 -9.84 5.97 11.11
CA SER A 13 -10.02 7.20 10.31
C SER A 13 -10.07 6.92 8.81
N PHE A 14 -9.48 5.80 8.36
CA PHE A 14 -9.45 5.39 6.96
C PHE A 14 -10.62 4.49 6.57
N GLU A 15 -11.21 3.76 7.52
CA GLU A 15 -12.34 2.82 7.29
C GLU A 15 -13.63 3.53 6.81
N GLN A 16 -13.89 4.77 7.26
CA GLN A 16 -15.13 5.48 6.90
C GLN A 16 -15.11 6.16 5.53
N ALA A 17 -13.98 6.15 4.81
CA ALA A 17 -13.85 6.85 3.54
C ALA A 17 -12.94 6.17 2.52
N ALA A 18 -12.45 4.94 2.74
CA ALA A 18 -11.43 4.30 1.90
C ALA A 18 -11.75 4.37 0.40
N ASP A 19 -12.96 4.01 -0.03
CA ASP A 19 -13.35 4.00 -1.45
C ASP A 19 -13.45 5.40 -2.06
N VAL A 20 -14.00 6.38 -1.33
CA VAL A 20 -14.16 7.77 -1.79
C VAL A 20 -12.83 8.53 -1.75
N TYR A 21 -11.98 8.21 -0.79
CA TYR A 21 -10.65 8.79 -0.60
C TYR A 21 -9.63 8.20 -1.59
N ASP A 22 -9.78 6.92 -1.95
CA ASP A 22 -8.97 6.28 -2.99
C ASP A 22 -9.32 6.82 -4.38
N ALA A 23 -10.60 7.02 -4.70
CA ALA A 23 -11.02 7.57 -5.99
C ALA A 23 -10.56 9.03 -6.22
N ALA A 24 -10.42 9.84 -5.16
CA ALA A 24 -10.07 11.26 -5.27
C ALA A 24 -8.56 11.52 -5.39
N ARG A 25 -7.71 10.55 -5.03
CA ARG A 25 -6.25 10.72 -5.08
C ARG A 25 -5.68 10.16 -6.38
N PRO A 26 -4.95 10.97 -7.16
CA PRO A 26 -4.20 10.49 -8.32
C PRO A 26 -3.27 9.34 -7.94
N SER A 27 -2.97 8.48 -8.91
CA SER A 27 -1.87 7.53 -8.78
C SER A 27 -0.53 8.26 -8.59
N TYR A 28 0.50 7.56 -8.14
CA TYR A 28 1.84 8.11 -8.02
C TYR A 28 2.35 8.59 -9.39
N PRO A 29 2.95 9.79 -9.47
CA PRO A 29 3.62 10.25 -10.68
C PRO A 29 4.67 9.23 -11.15
N ALA A 30 4.66 8.91 -12.45
CA ALA A 30 5.51 7.85 -12.98
C ALA A 30 7.01 8.15 -12.87
N ASP A 31 7.38 9.44 -12.91
CA ASP A 31 8.74 9.94 -12.69
C ASP A 31 9.19 9.75 -11.24
N ALA A 32 8.32 10.00 -10.27
CA ALA A 32 8.61 9.75 -8.86
C ALA A 32 8.85 8.26 -8.59
N VAL A 33 8.03 7.38 -9.16
CA VAL A 33 8.23 5.93 -9.02
C VAL A 33 9.51 5.50 -9.74
N SER A 34 9.80 6.04 -10.93
CA SER A 34 11.05 5.74 -11.65
C SER A 34 12.28 6.11 -10.84
N TRP A 35 12.28 7.32 -10.25
CA TRP A 35 13.35 7.78 -9.38
C TRP A 35 13.50 6.91 -8.12
N LEU A 36 12.38 6.51 -7.51
CA LEU A 36 12.37 5.63 -6.33
C LEU A 36 12.99 4.26 -6.61
N THR A 37 12.75 3.72 -7.81
CA THR A 37 13.16 2.37 -8.18
C THR A 37 14.50 2.29 -8.91
N GLU A 38 15.15 3.44 -9.15
CA GLU A 38 16.38 3.50 -9.94
C GLU A 38 17.52 2.69 -9.27
N GLY A 39 18.04 1.70 -10.00
CA GLY A 39 19.13 0.84 -9.53
C GLY A 39 18.75 -0.17 -8.45
N ILE A 40 17.45 -0.33 -8.16
CA ILE A 40 16.96 -1.37 -7.25
C ILE A 40 16.80 -2.67 -8.02
N ASP A 41 17.49 -3.72 -7.55
CA ASP A 41 17.31 -5.10 -8.00
C ASP A 41 16.77 -5.94 -6.83
N GLY A 42 15.78 -6.78 -7.11
CA GLY A 42 15.24 -7.74 -6.14
C GLY A 42 13.86 -7.40 -5.56
N PRO A 43 13.41 -8.15 -4.54
CA PRO A 43 12.07 -8.02 -3.98
C PRO A 43 11.88 -6.73 -3.17
N VAL A 44 10.66 -6.19 -3.19
CA VAL A 44 10.29 -4.92 -2.58
C VAL A 44 9.19 -5.12 -1.52
N LEU A 45 9.32 -4.42 -0.39
CA LEU A 45 8.31 -4.37 0.65
C LEU A 45 7.60 -3.00 0.62
N ASP A 46 6.31 -2.97 0.31
CA ASP A 46 5.47 -1.77 0.38
C ASP A 46 4.83 -1.68 1.78
N LEU A 47 5.39 -0.82 2.64
CA LEU A 47 4.96 -0.65 4.04
C LEU A 47 3.91 0.45 4.17
N GLY A 48 2.73 0.11 4.68
CA GLY A 48 1.56 1.00 4.68
C GLY A 48 0.92 1.06 3.30
N ALA A 49 0.77 -0.11 2.67
CA ALA A 49 0.35 -0.24 1.28
C ALA A 49 -1.07 0.30 1.01
N GLY A 50 -1.92 0.39 2.04
CA GLY A 50 -3.31 0.80 1.91
C GLY A 50 -4.03 -0.04 0.84
N THR A 51 -4.74 0.63 -0.06
CA THR A 51 -5.44 0.02 -1.22
C THR A 51 -4.52 -0.33 -2.40
N GLY A 52 -3.20 -0.15 -2.27
CA GLY A 52 -2.23 -0.67 -3.24
C GLY A 52 -1.84 0.24 -4.40
N LYS A 53 -1.98 1.56 -4.28
CA LYS A 53 -1.58 2.49 -5.37
C LYS A 53 -0.10 2.42 -5.71
N LEU A 54 0.78 2.42 -4.70
CA LEU A 54 2.22 2.28 -4.92
C LEU A 54 2.55 0.85 -5.35
N THR A 55 1.97 -0.13 -4.66
CA THR A 55 2.06 -1.56 -5.02
C THR A 55 1.80 -1.79 -6.51
N ALA A 56 0.71 -1.25 -7.06
CA ALA A 56 0.39 -1.37 -8.49
C ALA A 56 1.49 -0.78 -9.38
N ALA A 57 1.96 0.42 -9.06
CA ALA A 57 2.99 1.10 -9.86
C ALA A 57 4.35 0.37 -9.83
N LEU A 58 4.66 -0.33 -8.73
CA LEU A 58 5.85 -1.18 -8.59
C LEU A 58 5.69 -2.50 -9.36
N VAL A 59 4.54 -3.16 -9.25
CA VAL A 59 4.23 -4.40 -10.00
C VAL A 59 4.24 -4.15 -11.51
N GLU A 60 3.67 -3.04 -11.99
CA GLU A 60 3.72 -2.63 -13.42
C GLU A 60 5.16 -2.46 -13.95
N ARG A 61 6.12 -2.21 -13.05
CA ARG A 61 7.56 -2.10 -13.38
C ARG A 61 8.31 -3.42 -13.25
N GLY A 62 7.63 -4.50 -12.89
CA GLY A 62 8.20 -5.85 -12.80
C GLY A 62 8.84 -6.19 -11.47
N PHE A 63 8.59 -5.41 -10.41
CA PHE A 63 9.05 -5.78 -9.07
C PHE A 63 8.22 -6.93 -8.49
N ASP A 64 8.90 -7.82 -7.77
CA ASP A 64 8.26 -8.79 -6.86
C ASP A 64 7.95 -8.06 -5.55
N VAL A 65 6.66 -7.81 -5.27
CA VAL A 65 6.23 -6.92 -4.19
C VAL A 65 5.49 -7.71 -3.11
N THR A 66 5.86 -7.49 -1.85
CA THR A 66 5.03 -7.81 -0.68
C THR A 66 4.40 -6.53 -0.15
N ALA A 67 3.08 -6.49 -0.04
CA ALA A 67 2.33 -5.37 0.52
C ALA A 67 1.98 -5.62 2.00
N VAL A 68 2.25 -4.63 2.86
CA VAL A 68 1.96 -4.70 4.30
C VAL A 68 1.13 -3.51 4.73
N ASP A 69 0.04 -3.77 5.46
CA ASP A 69 -0.78 -2.73 6.08
C ASP A 69 -1.40 -3.24 7.38
N PRO A 70 -1.63 -2.40 8.41
CA PRO A 70 -2.33 -2.82 9.63
C PRO A 70 -3.83 -3.02 9.43
N SER A 71 -4.43 -2.54 8.34
CA SER A 71 -5.87 -2.66 8.08
C SER A 71 -6.19 -3.86 7.19
N PRO A 72 -6.90 -4.89 7.70
CA PRO A 72 -7.34 -6.02 6.88
C PRO A 72 -8.25 -5.59 5.71
N GLU A 73 -9.05 -4.54 5.90
CA GLU A 73 -9.96 -4.04 4.86
C GLU A 73 -9.20 -3.39 3.70
N MET A 74 -8.13 -2.64 4.00
CA MET A 74 -7.23 -2.09 2.97
C MET A 74 -6.58 -3.21 2.16
N LEU A 75 -6.07 -4.24 2.85
CA LEU A 75 -5.46 -5.39 2.20
C LEU A 75 -6.45 -6.20 1.35
N ARG A 76 -7.72 -6.29 1.78
CA ARG A 76 -8.80 -6.91 0.98
C ARG A 76 -8.96 -6.18 -0.36
N VAL A 77 -9.11 -4.86 -0.33
CA VAL A 77 -9.25 -4.03 -1.54
C VAL A 77 -8.00 -4.14 -2.42
N LEU A 78 -6.81 -4.10 -1.83
CA LEU A 78 -5.55 -4.26 -2.55
C LEU A 78 -5.48 -5.62 -3.26
N GLY A 79 -5.80 -6.71 -2.56
CA GLY A 79 -5.78 -8.07 -3.12
C GLY A 79 -6.82 -8.27 -4.23
N GLU A 80 -7.99 -7.62 -4.15
CA GLU A 80 -8.98 -7.62 -5.23
C GLU A 80 -8.48 -6.87 -6.47
N ARG A 81 -7.72 -5.80 -6.27
CA ARG A 81 -7.16 -4.97 -7.35
C ARG A 81 -5.94 -5.60 -8.02
N ILE A 82 -5.11 -6.30 -7.24
CA ILE A 82 -3.84 -6.89 -7.67
C ILE A 82 -3.77 -8.35 -7.19
N PRO A 83 -4.48 -9.29 -7.83
CA PRO A 83 -4.66 -10.65 -7.30
C PRO A 83 -3.39 -11.46 -7.07
N ASP A 84 -2.32 -11.16 -7.80
CA ASP A 84 -1.06 -11.91 -7.76
C ASP A 84 -0.04 -11.37 -6.75
N VAL A 85 -0.37 -10.29 -6.01
CA VAL A 85 0.56 -9.71 -5.02
C VAL A 85 0.44 -10.38 -3.66
N GLU A 86 1.56 -10.59 -2.98
CA GLU A 86 1.53 -11.07 -1.60
C GLU A 86 1.08 -9.96 -0.65
N VAL A 87 0.03 -10.21 0.14
CA VAL A 87 -0.48 -9.30 1.17
C VAL A 87 -0.23 -9.85 2.57
N ARG A 88 0.20 -9.00 3.50
CA ARG A 88 0.40 -9.36 4.91
C ARG A 88 -0.09 -8.28 5.86
N GLU A 89 -0.86 -8.67 6.87
CA GLU A 89 -1.22 -7.76 7.97
C GLU A 89 0.02 -7.47 8.82
N GLY A 90 0.31 -6.20 9.08
CA GLY A 90 1.49 -5.83 9.86
C GLY A 90 1.61 -4.34 10.12
N ALA A 91 2.37 -4.00 11.16
CA ALA A 91 2.69 -2.63 11.53
C ALA A 91 4.19 -2.51 11.86
N ALA A 92 4.78 -1.37 11.49
CA ALA A 92 6.15 -0.98 11.86
C ALA A 92 6.23 -0.27 13.21
#